data_AF-A0A2A6L2R0-F1
#
_entry.id   AF-A0A2A6L2R0-F1
#
_cell.length_a   1.000
_cell.length_b   1.000
_cell.length_c   1.000
_cell.angle_alpha   90.00
_cell.angle_beta   90.00
_cell.angle_gamma   90.00
#
_symmetry.space_group_name_H-M   'P 1'
#
loop_
_entity.id
_entity.type
_entity.pdbx_description
1 polymer ?
#
loop_
_entity_poly.entity_id
_entity_poly.type
_entity_poly.pdbx_seq_one_letter_code
_entity_poly.pdbx_strand_id
1 'polypeptide(L)' 'MGQRSGEGAAHQQRLFFIGCRFNDQMLRTYARRIMTRSNAPRFAVLDAAAPTNNQRRFLAASPITLIDVPTGEAAARFIG' A
#
# COMPACT_ATOMS: atom_id res chain seq x y z
N MET A 1 -22.24 -8.39 -31.24
CA MET A 1 -21.16 -9.36 -30.99
C MET A 1 -19.98 -8.60 -30.39
N GLY A 2 -19.69 -8.54 -29.10
CA GLY A 2 -20.30 -9.05 -27.88
C GLY A 2 -19.41 -8.53 -26.75
N GLN A 3 -19.74 -7.35 -26.19
CA GLN A 3 -19.10 -6.89 -24.96
C GLN A 3 -19.83 -7.58 -23.82
N ARG A 4 -19.19 -8.65 -23.33
CA ARG A 4 -19.65 -9.48 -22.24
C ARG A 4 -19.72 -8.66 -20.96
N SER A 5 -20.81 -8.91 -20.24
CA SER A 5 -20.93 -8.91 -18.79
C SER A 5 -20.47 -7.68 -18.03
N GLY A 6 -21.45 -7.04 -17.40
CA GLY A 6 -21.22 -6.42 -16.11
C GLY A 6 -20.49 -7.40 -15.19
N GLU A 7 -19.21 -7.13 -14.95
CA GLU A 7 -18.43 -7.76 -13.91
C GLU A 7 -18.99 -7.22 -12.60
N GLY A 8 -19.80 -8.02 -11.91
CA GLY A 8 -20.27 -7.70 -10.57
C GLY A 8 -19.06 -7.30 -9.74
N ALA A 9 -19.07 -6.07 -9.22
CA ALA A 9 -17.93 -5.47 -8.54
C ALA A 9 -17.47 -6.41 -7.43
N ALA A 10 -16.43 -7.22 -7.71
CA ALA A 10 -15.72 -7.94 -6.69
C ALA A 10 -15.37 -6.90 -5.63
N HIS A 11 -15.73 -7.14 -4.37
CA HIS A 11 -15.54 -6.17 -3.30
C HIS A 11 -14.04 -6.01 -3.04
N GLN A 12 -13.39 -5.18 -3.84
CA GLN A 12 -11.94 -5.01 -3.83
C GLN A 12 -11.56 -4.11 -2.66
N GLN A 13 -11.09 -4.70 -1.56
CA GLN A 13 -10.61 -3.94 -0.40
C GLN A 13 -9.26 -3.28 -0.71
N ARG A 14 -9.28 -2.01 -1.09
CA ARG A 14 -8.05 -1.21 -1.25
C ARG A 14 -7.35 -1.11 0.09
N LEU A 15 -6.04 -1.36 0.09
CA LEU A 15 -5.21 -1.32 1.30
C LEU A 15 -4.38 -0.05 1.31
N PHE A 16 -4.40 0.66 2.43
CA PHE A 16 -3.66 1.90 2.62
C PHE A 16 -2.80 1.79 3.87
N PHE A 17 -1.47 1.79 3.69
CA PHE A 17 -0.50 1.70 4.78
C PHE A 17 -0.01 3.11 5.15
N ILE A 18 -0.28 3.56 6.37
CA ILE A 18 0.15 4.88 6.88
C ILE A 18 1.16 4.67 8.00
N GLY A 19 2.29 5.38 7.97
CA GLY A 19 3.34 5.30 9.02
C GLY A 19 4.05 3.95 9.12
N CYS A 20 3.73 3.00 8.24
CA CYS A 20 4.30 1.65 8.24
C CYS A 20 5.72 1.66 7.67
N ARG A 21 6.72 1.75 8.54
CA ARG A 21 8.13 1.79 8.10
C ARG A 21 8.66 0.49 7.51
N PHE A 22 7.94 -0.64 7.48
CA PHE A 22 8.42 -1.92 6.89
C PHE A 22 9.88 -2.31 7.21
N ASN A 23 10.47 -1.79 8.29
CA ASN A 23 11.88 -1.97 8.64
C ASN A 23 12.10 -3.26 9.42
N ASP A 24 11.05 -3.77 10.05
CA ASP A 24 11.03 -5.03 10.78
C ASP A 24 10.40 -6.18 9.96
N GLN A 25 10.90 -7.40 10.18
CA GLN A 25 10.44 -8.63 9.54
C GLN A 25 8.97 -8.94 9.83
N MET A 26 8.48 -8.60 11.03
CA MET A 26 7.08 -8.82 11.44
C MET A 26 6.13 -7.97 10.60
N LEU A 27 6.44 -6.68 10.41
CA LEU A 27 5.63 -5.76 9.61
C LEU A 27 5.57 -6.19 8.13
N ARG A 28 6.67 -6.70 7.58
CA ARG A 28 6.70 -7.23 6.21
C ARG A 28 5.83 -8.47 6.05
N THR A 29 5.93 -9.39 7.00
CA THR A 29 5.15 -10.64 6.99
C THR A 29 3.66 -10.34 7.10
N TYR A 30 3.29 -9.43 8.00
CA TYR A 30 1.91 -8.97 8.16
C TYR A 30 1.39 -8.32 6.89
N ALA A 31 2.12 -7.34 6.34
CA ALA A 31 1.77 -6.69 5.09
C ALA A 31 1.54 -7.72 3.98
N ARG A 32 2.48 -8.65 3.78
CA ARG A 32 2.36 -9.68 2.73
C ARG A 32 1.12 -10.55 2.90
N ARG A 33 0.76 -10.91 4.13
CA ARG A 33 -0.41 -11.74 4.41
C ARG A 33 -1.73 -11.01 4.18
N ILE A 34 -1.79 -9.71 4.45
CA ILE A 34 -2.97 -8.90 4.09
C ILE A 34 -3.02 -8.70 2.57
N MET A 35 -1.87 -8.44 1.93
CA MET A 35 -1.78 -8.25 0.48
C MET A 35 -2.29 -9.47 -0.30
N THR A 36 -2.04 -10.68 0.19
CA THR A 36 -2.54 -11.92 -0.46
C THR A 36 -4.06 -12.10 -0.38
N ARG A 37 -4.75 -11.35 0.47
CA ARG A 37 -6.21 -11.47 0.68
C ARG A 37 -7.02 -10.45 -0.10
N SER A 38 -6.37 -9.47 -0.71
CA SER A 38 -7.01 -8.44 -1.52
C SER A 38 -6.36 -8.38 -2.90
N ASN A 39 -7.17 -8.36 -3.94
CA ASN A 39 -6.70 -8.17 -5.31
C ASN A 39 -6.72 -6.69 -5.75
N ALA A 40 -6.96 -5.78 -4.81
CA ALA A 40 -7.11 -4.35 -5.06
C ALA A 40 -5.76 -3.60 -5.10
N PRO A 41 -5.72 -2.38 -5.68
CA PRO A 41 -4.58 -1.47 -5.57
C PRO A 41 -4.19 -1.21 -4.11
N ARG A 42 -2.89 -1.10 -3.86
CA ARG A 42 -2.29 -0.96 -2.53
C ARG A 42 -1.36 0.23 -2.51
N PHE A 43 -1.47 1.05 -1.47
CA PHE A 43 -0.69 2.28 -1.35
C PHE A 43 0.00 2.35 0.00
N ALA A 44 1.18 2.95 0.04
CA ALA A 44 1.89 3.26 1.27
C ALA A 44 2.28 4.74 1.30
N VAL A 45 1.98 5.42 2.40
CA VAL A 45 2.45 6.79 2.67
C VAL A 45 3.69 6.71 3.52
N LEU A 46 4.81 7.12 2.93
CA LEU A 46 6.09 7.18 3.61
C LEU A 46 6.85 8.41 3.10
N ASP A 47 7.58 9.03 3.99
CA ASP A 47 8.55 10.06 3.64
C ASP A 47 9.69 9.42 2.80
N ALA A 48 9.82 9.82 1.53
CA ALA A 48 10.88 9.33 0.66
C ALA A 48 12.23 9.98 0.92
N ALA A 49 12.33 10.96 1.84
CA ALA A 49 13.59 11.64 2.16
C ALA A 49 14.62 10.69 2.81
N ALA A 50 14.19 9.61 3.47
CA ALA A 50 15.14 8.67 4.09
C ALA A 50 14.62 7.22 4.25
N PRO A 51 14.17 6.54 3.18
CA PRO A 51 13.88 5.12 3.29
C PRO A 51 15.18 4.33 3.46
N THR A 52 15.22 3.45 4.45
CA THR A 52 16.32 2.49 4.62
C THR A 52 16.43 1.59 3.38
N ASN A 53 17.63 1.05 3.11
CA ASN A 53 17.84 0.12 1.98
C ASN A 53 16.82 -1.03 1.94
N ASN A 54 16.51 -1.57 3.11
CA ASN A 54 15.54 -2.65 3.24
C ASN A 54 14.14 -2.20 2.81
N GLN A 55 13.71 -0.99 3.19
CA GLN A 55 12.41 -0.42 2.80
C GLN A 55 12.30 -0.26 1.30
N ARG A 56 13.31 0.34 0.66
CA ARG A 56 13.36 0.48 -0.80
C ARG A 56 13.24 -0.87 -1.50
N ARG A 57 14.00 -1.87 -1.02
CA ARG A 57 13.94 -3.25 -1.56
C ARG A 57 12.56 -3.89 -1.37
N PHE A 58 11.88 -3.62 -0.25
CA PHE A 58 10.52 -4.12 -0.02
C PHE A 58 9.50 -3.52 -0.98
N LEU A 59 9.54 -2.19 -1.13
CA LEU A 59 8.63 -1.44 -1.97
C LEU A 59 8.84 -1.81 -3.44
N ALA A 60 10.09 -1.94 -3.89
CA ALA A 60 10.41 -2.39 -5.25
C ALA A 60 9.95 -3.83 -5.54
N ALA A 61 9.95 -4.70 -4.52
CA ALA A 61 9.53 -6.10 -4.67
C ALA A 61 8.04 -6.34 -4.40
N SER A 62 7.30 -5.32 -3.97
CA SER A 62 5.88 -5.44 -3.58
C SER A 62 4.99 -4.64 -4.53
N PRO A 63 3.78 -5.12 -4.84
CA PRO A 63 2.80 -4.35 -5.62
C PRO A 63 2.16 -3.26 -4.75
N ILE A 64 2.97 -2.33 -4.25
CA ILE A 64 2.60 -1.20 -3.41
C ILE A 64 3.05 0.08 -4.10
N THR A 65 2.12 0.99 -4.35
CA THR A 65 2.43 2.34 -4.83
C THR A 65 2.83 3.22 -3.66
N LEU A 66 4.05 3.75 -3.70
CA LEU A 66 4.54 4.72 -2.71
C LEU A 66 3.93 6.11 -2.98
N ILE A 67 3.40 6.72 -1.93
CA ILE A 67 2.98 8.11 -1.89
C ILE A 67 4.02 8.85 -1.04
N ASP A 68 4.85 9.65 -1.71
CA ASP A 68 5.91 10.44 -1.09
C ASP A 68 5.34 11.71 -0.45
N VAL A 69 4.88 11.57 0.79
CA VAL A 69 4.38 12.67 1.62
C VAL A 69 4.76 12.36 3.07
N PRO A 70 5.23 13.35 3.86
CA PRO A 70 5.42 13.18 5.28
C PRO A 70 4.14 12.69 5.97
N THR A 71 4.26 11.68 6.83
CA THR A 71 3.09 11.03 7.46
C THR A 71 2.19 12.01 8.21
N GLY A 72 2.76 13.03 8.87
CA GLY A 72 1.98 14.08 9.54
C GLY A 72 1.16 14.93 8.57
N GLU A 73 1.72 15.26 7.40
CA GLU A 73 1.01 16.01 6.37
C GLU A 73 -0.10 15.16 5.75
N ALA A 74 0.17 13.89 5.45
CA ALA A 74 -0.85 12.99 4.93
C ALA A 74 -2.01 12.80 5.93
N ALA A 75 -1.71 12.63 7.22
CA ALA A 75 -2.72 12.56 8.26
C ALA A 75 -3.61 13.81 8.27
N ALA A 76 -3.01 15.01 8.25
CA ALA A 76 -3.76 16.26 8.19
C ALA A 76 -4.72 16.34 6.98
N ARG A 77 -4.32 15.80 5.82
CA ARG A 77 -5.18 15.74 4.62
C ARG A 77 -6.35 14.76 4.74
N PHE A 78 -6.28 13.76 5.64
CA PHE A 78 -7.35 12.80 5.85
C PHE A 78 -8.40 13.24 6.87
N ILE A 79 -8.02 14.10 7.82
CA ILE A 79 -8.87 14.52 8.96
C ILE A 79 -9.69 15.77 8.58
N GLY A 80 -10.23 15.81 7.35
CA GLY A 80 -11.04 16.93 6.84
C GLY A 80 -12.21 17.28 7.74
#